data_AF-A0A952RQP4-F1
#
_entry.id   AF-A0A952RQP4-F1
#
_cell.length_a   1.000
_cell.length_b   1.000
_cell.length_c   1.000
_cell.angle_alpha   90.00
_cell.angle_beta   90.00
_cell.angle_gamma   90.00
#
_symmetry.space_group_name_H-M   'P 1'
#
loop_
_entity.id
_entity.type
_entity.pdbx_description
1 polymer ?
#
loop_
_entity_poly.entity_id
_entity_poly.type
_entity_poly.pdbx_seq_one_letter_code
_entity_poly.pdbx_strand_id
1 'polypeptide(L)'
;MSELTDEDIARIVAARRRARGLRAAARRALGLARRYREEEGPRGARETACVRQALTWRSAARELLSPTATARPGIARASAPPASGDEARKSG
;
A
#
# COMPACT_ATOMS: atom_id res chain seq x y z
N MET A 1 -0.39 5.14 -27.49
CA MET A 1 -0.96 5.13 -26.13
C MET A 1 -2.01 4.02 -26.13
N SER A 2 -1.79 2.89 -25.45
CA SER A 2 -2.81 1.84 -25.38
C SER A 2 -3.97 2.33 -24.51
N GLU A 3 -5.17 2.33 -25.06
CA GLU A 3 -6.40 2.59 -24.31
C GLU A 3 -6.62 1.46 -23.30
N LEU A 4 -6.96 1.83 -22.06
CA LEU A 4 -7.37 0.88 -21.03
C LEU A 4 -8.74 0.32 -21.42
N THR A 5 -8.85 -1.00 -21.48
CA THR A 5 -10.10 -1.69 -21.75
C THR A 5 -11.01 -1.68 -20.52
N ASP A 6 -12.32 -1.89 -20.71
CA ASP A 6 -13.24 -2.11 -19.59
C ASP A 6 -12.82 -3.29 -18.70
N GLU A 7 -12.21 -4.32 -19.31
CA GLU A 7 -11.64 -5.44 -18.57
C GLU A 7 -10.45 -5.01 -17.70
N ASP A 8 -9.57 -4.13 -18.18
CA ASP A 8 -8.52 -3.52 -17.37
C ASP A 8 -9.11 -2.78 -16.18
N ILE A 9 -10.13 -1.96 -16.42
CA ILE A 9 -10.80 -1.19 -15.36
C ILE A 9 -11.40 -2.13 -14.31
N ALA A 10 -12.10 -3.18 -14.74
CA ALA A 10 -12.68 -4.19 -13.85
C ALA A 10 -11.61 -4.91 -13.01
N ARG A 11 -10.49 -5.31 -13.63
CA ARG A 11 -9.35 -5.93 -12.93
C ARG A 11 -8.77 -5.01 -11.86
N ILE A 12 -8.61 -3.72 -12.18
CA ILE A 12 -8.07 -2.72 -11.25
C ILE A 12 -9.03 -2.49 -10.06
N VAL A 13 -10.33 -2.40 -10.31
CA VAL A 13 -11.34 -2.26 -9.26
C VAL A 13 -11.35 -3.49 -8.35
N ALA A 14 -11.32 -4.69 -8.92
CA ALA A 14 -11.26 -5.94 -8.17
C ALA A 14 -9.99 -6.02 -7.30
N ALA A 15 -8.82 -5.67 -7.85
CA ALA A 15 -7.56 -5.63 -7.13
C ALA A 15 -7.61 -4.65 -5.95
N ARG A 16 -8.15 -3.44 -6.16
CA ARG A 16 -8.36 -2.45 -5.09
C ARG A 16 -9.27 -2.96 -3.99
N ARG A 17 -10.37 -3.64 -4.33
CA ARG A 17 -11.31 -4.22 -3.35
C ARG A 17 -10.62 -5.31 -2.52
N ARG A 18 -9.89 -6.22 -3.16
CA ARG A 18 -9.11 -7.27 -2.48
C ARG A 18 -8.04 -6.67 -1.55
N ALA A 19 -7.30 -5.67 -2.02
CA ALA A 19 -6.29 -4.98 -1.22
C ALA A 19 -6.90 -4.26 0.01
N ARG A 20 -8.13 -3.72 -0.09
CA ARG A 20 -8.85 -3.17 1.08
C ARG A 20 -9.21 -4.26 2.08
N GLY A 21 -9.70 -5.41 1.61
CA GLY A 21 -10.00 -6.58 2.46
C GLY A 21 -8.79 -7.07 3.23
N LEU A 22 -7.65 -7.24 2.55
CA LEU A 22 -6.39 -7.65 3.17
C LEU A 22 -5.88 -6.65 4.21
N ARG A 23 -5.98 -5.33 3.95
CA ARG A 23 -5.64 -4.31 4.97
C ARG A 23 -6.54 -4.38 6.20
N ALA A 24 -7.84 -4.63 6.00
CA ALA A 24 -8.77 -4.80 7.12
C ALA A 24 -8.45 -6.05 7.95
N ALA A 25 -8.10 -7.16 7.29
CA ALA A 25 -7.63 -8.38 7.96
C ALA A 25 -6.35 -8.11 8.77
N ALA A 26 -5.36 -7.42 8.18
CA ALA A 26 -4.12 -7.05 8.86
C ALA A 26 -4.35 -6.20 10.12
N ARG A 27 -5.28 -5.23 10.07
CA ARG A 27 -5.64 -4.45 11.27
C ARG A 27 -6.26 -5.32 12.35
N ARG A 28 -7.13 -6.26 11.99
CA ARG A 28 -7.73 -7.20 12.94
C ARG A 28 -6.69 -8.11 13.60
N ALA A 29 -5.76 -8.66 12.82
CA ALA A 29 -4.66 -9.46 13.37
C ALA A 29 -3.77 -8.65 14.32
N LEU A 30 -3.48 -7.38 14.03
CA LEU A 30 -2.73 -6.53 14.96
C LEU A 30 -3.50 -6.23 16.25
N GLY A 31 -4.83 -6.11 16.18
CA GLY A 31 -5.69 -6.02 17.36
C GLY A 31 -5.59 -7.27 18.24
N LEU A 32 -5.61 -8.45 17.62
CA LEU A 32 -5.39 -9.73 18.33
C LEU A 32 -3.97 -9.83 18.91
N ALA A 33 -2.94 -9.41 18.17
CA ALA A 33 -1.57 -9.41 18.65
C ALA A 33 -1.41 -8.58 19.93
N ARG A 34 -2.06 -7.41 19.99
CA ARG A 34 -2.08 -6.58 21.21
C ARG A 34 -2.74 -7.32 22.38
N ARG A 35 -3.90 -7.94 22.14
CA ARG A 35 -4.60 -8.71 23.18
C ARG A 35 -3.74 -9.88 23.68
N TYR A 36 -3.10 -10.62 22.78
CA TYR A 36 -2.23 -11.74 23.18
C TYR A 36 -0.98 -11.28 23.93
N ARG A 37 -0.44 -10.10 23.61
CA ARG A 37 0.63 -9.49 24.41
C ARG A 37 0.19 -9.22 25.85
N GLU A 38 -1.05 -8.77 26.05
CA GLU A 38 -1.61 -8.51 27.38
C GLU A 38 -1.87 -9.83 28.14
N GLU A 39 -2.25 -10.91 27.44
CA GLU A 39 -2.51 -12.23 28.02
C GLU A 39 -1.23 -13.04 28.36
N GLU A 40 -0.22 -13.01 27.48
CA GLU A 40 0.96 -13.91 27.56
C GLU A 40 2.27 -13.18 27.87
N GLY A 41 2.25 -11.85 27.87
CA GLY A 41 3.46 -11.03 27.84
C GLY A 41 4.02 -10.82 26.42
N PRO A 42 5.05 -9.98 26.30
CA PRO A 42 5.61 -9.60 25.00
C PRO A 42 6.33 -10.77 24.32
N ARG A 43 6.18 -10.85 22.98
CA ARG A 43 6.78 -11.85 22.10
C ARG A 43 6.23 -13.27 22.29
N GLY A 44 4.99 -13.38 22.78
CA GLY A 44 4.26 -14.64 22.83
C GLY A 44 4.08 -15.28 21.45
N ALA A 45 3.87 -16.59 21.43
CA ALA A 45 3.70 -17.35 20.18
C ALA A 45 2.49 -16.84 19.38
N ARG A 46 1.37 -16.56 20.05
CA ARG A 46 0.14 -16.05 19.41
C ARG A 46 0.31 -14.63 18.91
N GLU A 47 0.95 -13.75 19.69
CA GLU A 47 1.30 -12.40 19.24
C GLU A 47 2.12 -12.46 17.94
N THR A 48 3.19 -13.26 17.94
CA THR A 48 4.12 -13.38 16.82
C THR A 48 3.42 -13.92 15.57
N ALA A 49 2.56 -14.92 15.71
CA ALA A 49 1.75 -15.45 14.62
C ALA A 49 0.84 -14.38 14.00
N CYS A 50 0.14 -13.61 14.83
CA CYS A 50 -0.72 -12.52 14.38
C CYS A 50 0.07 -11.41 13.66
N VAL A 51 1.24 -11.03 14.18
CA VAL A 51 2.11 -10.04 13.55
C VAL A 51 2.60 -10.54 12.19
N ARG A 52 3.09 -11.79 12.10
CA ARG A 52 3.51 -12.40 10.83
C ARG A 52 2.37 -12.39 9.81
N GLN A 53 1.18 -12.78 10.21
CA GLN A 53 0.03 -12.83 9.32
C GLN A 53 -0.40 -11.42 8.85
N ALA A 54 -0.35 -10.43 9.74
CA ALA A 54 -0.59 -9.04 9.37
C ALA A 54 0.43 -8.52 8.35
N LEU A 55 1.70 -8.89 8.47
CA LEU A 55 2.75 -8.54 7.51
C LEU A 55 2.51 -9.21 6.15
N THR A 56 2.15 -10.50 6.13
CA THR A 56 1.79 -11.23 4.90
C THR A 56 0.64 -10.55 4.16
N TRP A 57 -0.46 -10.22 4.85
CA TRP A 57 -1.59 -9.54 4.21
C TRP A 57 -1.24 -8.13 3.75
N ARG A 58 -0.36 -7.42 4.45
CA ARG A 58 0.15 -6.11 3.99
C ARG A 58 0.99 -6.25 2.71
N SER A 59 1.83 -7.28 2.60
CA SER A 59 2.59 -7.55 1.37
C SER A 59 1.67 -7.85 0.20
N ALA A 60 0.75 -8.81 0.36
CA ALA A 60 -0.21 -9.16 -0.67
C ALA A 60 -1.06 -7.96 -1.12
N ALA A 61 -1.47 -7.08 -0.19
CA ALA A 61 -2.19 -5.86 -0.53
C ALA A 61 -1.35 -4.86 -1.33
N ARG A 62 -0.03 -4.81 -1.11
CA ARG A 62 0.91 -3.97 -1.89
C ARG A 62 1.12 -4.56 -3.28
N GLU A 63 1.31 -5.88 -3.38
CA GLU A 63 1.48 -6.60 -4.64
C GLU A 63 0.28 -6.39 -5.58
N LEU A 64 -0.95 -6.51 -5.05
CA LEU A 64 -2.17 -6.23 -5.79
C LEU A 64 -2.29 -4.78 -6.32
N LEU A 65 -1.51 -3.85 -5.77
CA LEU A 65 -1.52 -2.44 -6.17
C LEU A 65 -0.20 -2.02 -6.83
N SER A 66 0.71 -2.98 -7.06
CA SER A 66 1.96 -2.71 -7.73
C SER A 66 1.67 -2.20 -9.14
N PRO A 67 2.39 -1.17 -9.64
CA PRO A 67 2.22 -0.67 -11.00
C PRO A 67 2.37 -1.74 -12.08
N THR A 68 3.16 -2.78 -11.81
CA THR A 68 3.30 -3.96 -12.70
C THR A 68 2.06 -4.84 -12.76
N ALA A 69 1.23 -4.86 -11.71
CA ALA A 69 -0.04 -5.58 -11.67
C ALA A 69 -1.26 -4.70 -12.04
N THR A 70 -1.04 -3.38 -12.10
CA THR A 70 -2.10 -2.38 -12.21
C THR A 70 -1.61 -1.31 -13.16
N ALA A 71 -1.82 -1.49 -14.47
CA ALA A 71 -1.69 -0.42 -15.45
C ALA A 71 -2.48 0.78 -14.91
N ARG A 72 -1.75 1.81 -14.44
CA ARG A 72 -2.32 2.89 -13.62
C ARG A 72 -3.28 3.71 -14.48
N PRO A 73 -4.60 3.74 -14.20
CA PRO A 73 -5.48 4.71 -14.82
C PRO A 73 -5.18 6.05 -14.17
N GLY A 74 -4.74 7.02 -14.97
CA GLY A 74 -4.97 8.43 -14.71
C GLY A 74 -4.45 8.99 -13.38
N ILE A 75 -3.24 8.61 -12.96
CA ILE A 75 -2.47 9.50 -12.07
C ILE A 75 -1.20 9.86 -12.84
N ALA A 76 -1.37 10.78 -13.79
CA ALA A 76 -0.40 11.84 -13.94
C ALA A 76 -0.19 12.46 -12.55
N ARG A 77 0.74 11.90 -11.77
CA ARG A 77 1.36 12.70 -10.73
C ARG A 77 2.02 13.79 -11.53
N ALA A 78 1.54 15.01 -11.36
CA ALA A 78 2.33 16.18 -11.63
C ALA A 78 3.72 15.91 -11.05
N SER A 79 4.66 15.53 -11.92
CA SER A 79 6.05 15.90 -11.69
C SER A 79 5.98 17.41 -11.71
N ALA A 80 5.83 18.02 -10.54
CA ALA A 80 6.26 19.38 -10.38
C ALA A 80 7.71 19.38 -10.88
N PRO A 81 8.04 20.19 -11.91
CA PRO A 81 9.43 20.33 -12.28
C PRO A 81 10.19 20.76 -11.01
N PRO A 82 11.43 20.27 -10.79
CA PRO A 82 12.25 20.84 -9.73
C PRO A 82 12.26 22.34 -9.94
N ALA A 83 11.96 23.10 -8.88
CA ALA A 83 12.17 24.53 -8.89
C ALA A 83 13.65 24.75 -9.21
N SER A 84 13.94 25.08 -10.45
CA SER A 84 15.21 25.64 -10.86
C SER A 84 15.32 26.97 -10.10
N GLY A 85 15.95 26.90 -8.93
CA GLY A 85 16.60 28.04 -8.33
C GLY A 85 17.68 28.49 -9.28
N ASP A 86 17.30 29.37 -10.20
CA ASP A 86 18.24 30.17 -10.96
C ASP A 86 18.56 31.38 -10.09
N GLU A 87 19.67 31.29 -9.36
CA GLU A 87 20.37 32.43 -8.78
C GLU A 87 20.74 33.40 -9.89
N ALA A 88 19.80 34.26 -10.27
CA ALA A 88 20.06 35.36 -11.16
C ALA A 88 20.42 36.62 -10.35
N ARG A 89 21.74 36.79 -10.20
CA ARG A 89 22.47 38.07 -10.31
C ARG A 89 22.52 39.00 -9.10
N LYS A 90 23.69 38.90 -8.44
CA LYS A 90 24.62 40.00 -8.18
C LYS A 90 24.42 41.21 -9.12
N SER A 91 23.93 42.30 -8.55
CA SER A 91 24.22 43.69 -8.94
C SER A 91 24.44 44.41 -7.60
N GLY A 92 25.61 44.99 -7.31
CA GLY A 92 26.33 45.89 -8.19
C GLY A 92 25.76 47.28 -7.93
#